data_AF-A0A962A788-F1
#
_entry.id   AF-A0A962A788-F1
#
_cell.length_a   1.000
_cell.length_b   1.000
_cell.length_c   1.000
_cell.angle_alpha   90.00
_cell.angle_beta   90.00
_cell.angle_gamma   90.00
#
_symmetry.space_group_name_H-M   'P 1'
#
loop_
_entity.id
_entity.type
_entity.pdbx_description
1 polymer ?
#
loop_
_entity_poly.entity_id
_entity_poly.type
_entity_poly.pdbx_seq_one_letter_code
_entity_poly.pdbx_strand_id
1 'polypeptide(L)'
;MTFDLTKIDLALLNSMTKYPSIPTYHTLDPKNGALSEPASAFEGDVIGTEKVDGTNSRIILTPDGRYLIGSREELLHADGDLIANPAMGIAAALKDTAERLRQAHHNRLTVYYFETFGGRITSASKEYTACGAVGLRLFDVIDINDPAALLAKPIEQISAWRENGGQSFSRNTT
;
A
#
# COMPACT_ATOMS: atom_id res chain seq x y z
N MET A 1 24.06 4.41 9.01
CA MET A 1 23.21 5.43 9.66
C MET A 1 22.01 4.72 10.23
N THR A 2 21.64 5.02 11.47
CA THR A 2 20.40 4.51 12.07
C THR A 2 19.21 5.24 11.44
N PHE A 3 18.20 4.52 10.97
CA PHE A 3 16.96 5.11 10.47
C PHE A 3 16.26 5.84 11.64
N ASP A 4 15.79 7.06 11.43
CA ASP A 4 15.08 7.85 12.44
C ASP A 4 13.91 8.57 11.76
N LEU A 5 12.70 8.08 12.00
CA LEU A 5 11.50 8.60 11.36
C LEU A 5 11.30 10.11 11.61
N THR A 6 11.78 10.63 12.74
CA THR A 6 11.62 12.05 13.10
C THR A 6 12.50 13.00 12.30
N LYS A 7 13.51 12.46 11.60
CA LYS A 7 14.48 13.23 10.81
C LYS A 7 14.30 13.04 9.29
N ILE A 8 13.34 12.23 8.88
CA ILE A 8 13.09 11.91 7.47
C ILE A 8 12.04 12.85 6.90
N ASP A 9 12.26 13.28 5.66
CA ASP A 9 11.22 13.93 4.87
C ASP A 9 10.09 12.94 4.56
N LEU A 10 8.94 13.14 5.20
CA LEU A 10 7.77 12.29 5.04
C LEU A 10 7.21 12.31 3.60
N ALA A 11 7.47 13.34 2.80
CA ALA A 11 7.08 13.35 1.40
C ALA A 11 7.87 12.34 0.58
N LEU A 12 9.17 12.20 0.84
CA LEU A 12 10.02 11.18 0.22
C LEU A 12 9.62 9.78 0.67
N LEU A 13 9.38 9.58 1.97
CA LEU A 13 8.90 8.32 2.51
C LEU A 13 7.52 7.94 1.92
N ASN A 14 6.60 8.91 1.83
CA ASN A 14 5.30 8.74 1.20
C ASN A 14 5.47 8.26 -0.25
N SER A 15 6.26 8.96 -1.07
CA SER A 15 6.51 8.58 -2.46
C SER A 15 7.13 7.18 -2.59
N MET A 16 8.14 6.87 -1.78
CA MET A 16 8.85 5.58 -1.82
C MET A 16 7.94 4.39 -1.50
N THR A 17 6.92 4.61 -0.67
CA THR A 17 6.05 3.55 -0.13
C THR A 17 4.65 3.55 -0.75
N LYS A 18 4.38 4.36 -1.79
CA LYS A 18 3.15 4.19 -2.58
C LYS A 18 3.17 2.83 -3.27
N TYR A 19 1.98 2.27 -3.47
CA TYR A 19 1.82 1.13 -4.35
C TYR A 19 1.87 1.62 -5.82
N PRO A 20 2.60 0.94 -6.72
CA PRO A 20 2.67 1.32 -8.13
C PRO A 20 1.31 1.22 -8.82
N SER A 21 1.17 1.87 -9.96
CA SER A 21 -0.06 1.75 -10.75
C SER A 21 -0.19 0.34 -11.35
N ILE A 22 -1.38 -0.26 -11.22
CA ILE A 22 -1.69 -1.53 -11.89
C ILE A 22 -2.15 -1.19 -13.31
N PRO A 23 -1.49 -1.68 -14.37
CA PRO A 23 -1.89 -1.37 -15.73
C PRO A 23 -3.19 -2.08 -16.10
N THR A 24 -3.98 -1.45 -16.97
CA THR A 24 -5.13 -2.10 -17.60
C THR A 24 -4.60 -3.01 -18.70
N TYR A 25 -4.67 -4.34 -18.48
CA TYR A 25 -4.14 -5.35 -19.42
C TYR A 25 -5.01 -5.56 -20.67
N HIS A 26 -6.03 -4.74 -20.88
CA HIS A 26 -6.84 -4.74 -22.09
C HIS A 26 -6.60 -3.44 -22.85
N THR A 27 -6.57 -3.53 -24.18
CA THR A 27 -6.68 -2.32 -24.99
C THR A 27 -8.10 -1.78 -24.80
N LEU A 28 -8.22 -0.49 -24.52
CA LEU A 28 -9.52 0.19 -24.44
C LEU A 28 -9.81 0.81 -25.80
N ASP A 29 -11.00 0.55 -26.34
CA ASP A 29 -11.47 1.22 -27.56
C ASP A 29 -11.58 2.73 -27.26
N PRO A 30 -10.85 3.58 -28.00
CA PRO A 30 -10.80 5.01 -27.73
C PRO A 30 -12.14 5.74 -27.94
N LYS A 31 -13.14 5.11 -28.57
CA LYS A 31 -14.45 5.71 -28.81
C LYS A 31 -15.44 5.49 -27.67
N ASN A 32 -15.35 4.36 -26.96
CA ASN A 32 -16.37 3.95 -25.99
C ASN A 32 -15.81 3.34 -24.69
N GLY A 33 -14.49 3.14 -24.59
CA GLY A 33 -13.83 2.53 -23.42
C GLY A 33 -14.08 1.03 -23.27
N ALA A 34 -14.62 0.35 -24.29
CA ALA A 34 -14.83 -1.09 -24.25
C ALA A 34 -13.49 -1.84 -24.28
N LEU A 35 -13.43 -2.98 -23.60
CA LEU A 35 -12.28 -3.88 -23.65
C LEU A 35 -12.22 -4.50 -25.05
N SER A 36 -11.13 -4.28 -25.77
CA SER A 36 -10.88 -4.89 -27.07
C SER A 36 -9.87 -6.03 -26.96
N GLU A 37 -10.11 -7.09 -27.73
CA GLU A 37 -9.16 -8.18 -27.91
C GLU A 37 -8.06 -7.82 -28.92
N PRO A 38 -6.85 -8.38 -28.79
CA PRO A 38 -6.45 -9.33 -27.76
C PRO A 38 -6.09 -8.66 -26.42
N ALA A 39 -6.44 -9.29 -25.31
CA ALA A 39 -5.86 -8.96 -24.01
C ALA A 39 -4.32 -9.15 -24.00
N SER A 40 -3.64 -8.43 -23.11
CA SER A 40 -2.19 -8.56 -22.92
C SER A 40 -1.88 -9.97 -22.41
N ALA A 41 -0.98 -10.66 -23.10
CA ALA A 41 -0.50 -11.96 -22.65
C ALA A 41 0.39 -11.78 -21.41
N PHE A 42 0.16 -12.60 -20.39
CA PHE A 42 1.08 -12.72 -19.28
C PHE A 42 2.13 -13.79 -19.59
N GLU A 43 3.38 -13.52 -19.25
CA GLU A 43 4.46 -14.50 -19.37
C GLU A 43 4.70 -15.19 -18.01
N GLY A 44 4.83 -16.52 -18.03
CA GLY A 44 5.07 -17.33 -16.83
C GLY A 44 3.82 -17.64 -16.02
N ASP A 45 4.02 -18.10 -14.80
CA ASP A 45 2.93 -18.47 -13.87
C ASP A 45 2.26 -17.22 -13.30
N VAL A 46 0.93 -17.18 -13.37
CA VAL A 46 0.12 -16.06 -12.89
C VAL A 46 -0.84 -16.54 -11.82
N ILE A 47 -0.93 -15.77 -10.73
CA ILE A 47 -1.93 -15.98 -9.68
C ILE A 47 -3.00 -14.91 -9.84
N GLY A 48 -4.21 -15.32 -10.19
CA GLY A 48 -5.39 -14.47 -10.15
C GLY A 48 -5.94 -14.40 -8.72
N THR A 49 -6.20 -13.18 -8.24
CA THR A 49 -6.92 -12.96 -6.97
C THR A 49 -8.09 -12.02 -7.21
N GLU A 50 -9.08 -12.07 -6.32
CA GLU A 50 -10.18 -11.12 -6.33
C GLU A 50 -9.65 -9.70 -6.17
N LYS A 51 -10.03 -8.81 -7.09
CA LYS A 51 -9.85 -7.37 -6.91
C LYS A 51 -10.98 -6.82 -6.04
N VAL A 52 -10.75 -6.80 -4.73
CA VAL A 52 -11.68 -6.23 -3.76
C VAL A 52 -11.91 -4.74 -4.08
N ASP A 53 -13.18 -4.32 -4.02
CA ASP A 53 -13.61 -2.93 -4.24
C ASP A 53 -13.73 -2.18 -2.91
N GLY A 54 -12.59 -1.67 -2.43
CA GLY A 54 -12.48 -0.90 -1.21
C GLY A 54 -11.68 0.38 -1.41
N THR A 55 -10.78 0.65 -0.48
CA THR A 55 -9.79 1.71 -0.59
C THR A 55 -8.40 1.18 -0.31
N ASN A 56 -7.46 1.56 -1.17
CA ASN A 56 -6.06 1.19 -1.00
C ASN A 56 -5.50 1.85 0.27
N SER A 57 -4.79 1.05 1.04
CA SER A 57 -4.24 1.44 2.31
C SER A 57 -2.93 0.69 2.57
N ARG A 58 -2.10 1.22 3.47
CA ARG A 58 -0.81 0.60 3.79
C ARG A 58 -0.39 0.84 5.23
N ILE A 59 0.38 -0.10 5.75
CA ILE A 59 1.14 0.01 7.00
C ILE A 59 2.63 0.00 6.65
N ILE A 60 3.37 0.99 7.14
CA ILE A 60 4.82 1.10 6.98
C ILE A 60 5.44 0.85 8.34
N LEU A 61 6.23 -0.21 8.49
CA LEU A 61 7.03 -0.48 9.69
C LEU A 61 8.46 -0.04 9.43
N THR A 62 8.99 0.79 10.32
CA THR A 62 10.32 1.39 10.14
C THR A 62 11.38 0.69 11.00
N PRO A 63 12.66 0.73 10.61
CA PRO A 63 13.73 0.04 11.34
C PRO A 63 13.89 0.48 12.80
N ASP A 64 13.49 1.71 13.15
CA ASP A 64 13.48 2.26 14.51
C ASP A 64 12.28 1.78 15.37
N GLY A 65 11.51 0.82 14.87
CA GLY A 65 10.40 0.19 15.60
C GLY A 65 9.12 1.02 15.61
N ARG A 66 9.01 2.01 14.73
CA ARG A 66 7.83 2.86 14.57
C ARG A 66 6.94 2.36 13.44
N TYR A 67 5.73 2.93 13.33
CA TYR A 67 4.88 2.67 12.18
C TYR A 67 4.16 3.91 11.69
N LEU A 68 3.78 3.85 10.41
CA LEU A 68 2.85 4.78 9.79
C LEU A 68 1.71 4.03 9.11
N ILE A 69 0.56 4.69 9.00
CA ILE A 69 -0.57 4.24 8.21
C ILE A 69 -0.81 5.26 7.10
N GLY A 70 -1.06 4.79 5.88
CA GLY A 70 -1.35 5.65 4.74
C GLY A 70 -2.51 5.13 3.88
N SER A 71 -3.11 6.03 3.13
CA SER A 71 -3.98 5.71 1.98
C SER A 71 -3.12 5.45 0.74
N ARG A 72 -3.73 5.40 -0.45
CA ARG A 72 -2.98 5.44 -1.72
C ARG A 72 -2.07 6.66 -1.83
N GLU A 73 -2.58 7.83 -1.43
CA GLU A 73 -1.95 9.10 -1.78
C GLU A 73 -1.12 9.74 -0.67
N GLU A 74 -1.51 9.51 0.58
CA GLU A 74 -0.98 10.26 1.73
C GLU A 74 -0.75 9.37 2.96
N LEU A 75 0.11 9.85 3.84
CA LEU A 75 0.28 9.29 5.19
C LEU A 75 -0.75 9.93 6.11
N LEU A 76 -1.47 9.10 6.86
CA LEU A 76 -2.64 9.48 7.66
C LEU A 76 -2.39 9.47 9.16
N HIS A 77 -1.44 8.65 9.62
CA HIS A 77 -1.15 8.46 11.02
C HIS A 77 0.28 7.94 11.23
N ALA A 78 0.92 8.34 12.31
CA ALA A 78 2.14 7.72 12.82
C ALA A 78 1.92 7.24 14.27
N ASP A 79 2.66 6.23 14.71
CA ASP A 79 2.59 5.76 16.09
C ASP A 79 2.94 6.89 17.08
N GLY A 80 2.14 7.03 18.14
CA GLY A 80 2.29 8.13 19.10
C GLY A 80 1.82 9.50 18.63
N ASP A 81 1.23 9.59 17.44
CA ASP A 81 0.60 10.82 16.95
C ASP A 81 -0.65 11.17 17.75
N LEU A 82 -0.77 12.46 18.12
CA LEU A 82 -1.89 13.02 18.85
C LEU A 82 -3.06 13.40 17.94
N ILE A 83 -2.81 13.61 16.64
CA ILE A 83 -3.81 14.07 15.67
C ILE A 83 -3.87 13.08 14.51
N ALA A 84 -4.78 12.11 14.59
CA ALA A 84 -5.03 11.20 13.47
C ALA A 84 -5.92 11.85 12.39
N ASN A 85 -5.54 11.73 11.12
CA ASN A 85 -6.41 12.12 10.01
C ASN A 85 -7.56 11.10 9.88
N PRO A 86 -8.84 11.52 10.02
CA PRO A 86 -9.98 10.61 9.98
C PRO A 86 -10.35 10.14 8.56
N ALA A 87 -9.58 10.52 7.52
CA ALA A 87 -9.88 10.20 6.12
C ALA A 87 -10.28 8.73 5.94
N MET A 88 -11.54 8.54 5.52
CA MET A 88 -12.17 7.25 5.18
C MET A 88 -12.12 6.18 6.29
N GLY A 89 -11.78 6.54 7.54
CA GLY A 89 -11.64 5.58 8.64
C GLY A 89 -10.47 4.58 8.50
N ILE A 90 -9.56 4.81 7.54
CA ILE A 90 -8.45 3.89 7.22
C ILE A 90 -7.51 3.72 8.43
N ALA A 91 -7.08 4.84 9.02
CA ALA A 91 -6.18 4.83 10.18
C ALA A 91 -6.80 4.06 11.37
N ALA A 92 -8.09 4.26 11.63
CA ALA A 92 -8.81 3.56 12.69
C ALA A 92 -8.90 2.05 12.40
N ALA A 93 -9.17 1.65 11.16
CA ALA A 93 -9.28 0.25 10.77
C ALA A 93 -7.95 -0.51 10.85
N LEU A 94 -6.83 0.16 10.54
CA LEU A 94 -5.52 -0.47 10.47
C LEU A 94 -4.74 -0.45 11.78
N LYS A 95 -5.11 0.38 12.77
CA LYS A 95 -4.31 0.62 13.98
C LYS A 95 -3.98 -0.67 14.75
N ASP A 96 -4.97 -1.50 15.05
CA ASP A 96 -4.76 -2.74 15.79
C ASP A 96 -3.88 -3.73 15.01
N THR A 97 -3.98 -3.72 13.68
CA THR A 97 -3.12 -4.55 12.82
C THR A 97 -1.69 -4.01 12.78
N ALA A 98 -1.50 -2.69 12.70
CA ALA A 98 -0.19 -2.06 12.76
C ALA A 98 0.52 -2.36 14.09
N GLU A 99 -0.19 -2.29 15.21
CA GLU A 99 0.35 -2.61 16.52
C GLU A 99 0.79 -4.07 16.62
N ARG A 100 -0.01 -5.02 16.13
CA ARG A 100 0.36 -6.44 16.11
C ARG A 100 1.56 -6.70 15.21
N LEU A 101 1.58 -6.14 14.01
CA LEU A 101 2.69 -6.32 13.06
C LEU A 101 3.99 -5.71 13.61
N ARG A 102 3.92 -4.54 14.25
CA ARG A 102 5.07 -3.89 14.90
C ARG A 102 5.75 -4.81 15.91
N GLN A 103 4.99 -5.59 16.69
CA GLN A 103 5.56 -6.48 17.71
C GLN A 103 6.45 -7.59 17.13
N ALA A 104 6.17 -8.03 15.90
CA ALA A 104 6.94 -9.07 15.21
C ALA A 104 8.02 -8.51 14.26
N HIS A 105 8.18 -7.18 14.20
CA HIS A 105 9.01 -6.51 13.22
C HIS A 105 10.41 -6.20 13.75
N HIS A 106 11.43 -6.42 12.91
CA HIS A 106 12.82 -6.24 13.29
C HIS A 106 13.66 -5.57 12.18
N ASN A 107 14.17 -4.38 12.49
CA ASN A 107 15.31 -3.72 11.84
C ASN A 107 15.29 -3.60 10.30
N ARG A 108 14.11 -3.50 9.67
CA ARG A 108 13.95 -3.31 8.22
C ARG A 108 12.86 -2.27 7.95
N LEU A 109 12.77 -1.78 6.71
CA LEU A 109 11.64 -0.96 6.29
C LEU A 109 10.68 -1.86 5.50
N THR A 110 9.58 -2.24 6.13
CA THR A 110 8.59 -3.15 5.55
C THR A 110 7.29 -2.42 5.29
N VAL A 111 6.69 -2.61 4.12
CA VAL A 111 5.39 -2.03 3.77
C VAL A 111 4.40 -3.15 3.47
N TYR A 112 3.27 -3.13 4.16
CA TYR A 112 2.14 -4.04 3.94
C TYR A 112 1.04 -3.27 3.23
N TYR A 113 0.60 -3.78 2.08
CA TYR A 113 -0.44 -3.17 1.27
C TYR A 113 -1.76 -3.91 1.41
N PHE A 114 -2.80 -3.17 1.78
CA PHE A 114 -4.12 -3.70 2.04
C PHE A 114 -5.18 -3.00 1.19
N GLU A 115 -6.21 -3.75 0.85
CA GLU A 115 -7.51 -3.15 0.55
C GLU A 115 -8.32 -3.08 1.85
N THR A 116 -8.70 -1.88 2.27
CA THR A 116 -9.65 -1.67 3.37
C THR A 116 -11.06 -1.58 2.76
N PHE A 117 -11.99 -2.43 3.17
CA PHE A 117 -13.30 -2.56 2.53
C PHE A 117 -14.43 -2.77 3.54
N GLY A 118 -15.68 -2.75 3.06
CA GLY A 118 -16.86 -2.90 3.91
C GLY A 118 -17.21 -1.63 4.70
N GLY A 119 -18.07 -1.79 5.71
CA GLY A 119 -18.62 -0.67 6.46
C GLY A 119 -19.34 0.35 5.57
N ARG A 120 -18.84 1.59 5.57
CA ARG A 120 -19.33 2.69 4.71
C ARG A 120 -18.22 3.31 3.87
N ILE A 121 -17.18 2.53 3.56
CA ILE A 121 -15.97 3.00 2.88
C ILE A 121 -16.26 3.27 1.40
N THR A 122 -17.01 2.38 0.76
CA THR A 122 -17.42 2.47 -0.65
C THR A 122 -18.91 2.16 -0.82
N SER A 123 -19.49 2.52 -1.97
CA SER A 123 -20.86 2.14 -2.31
C SER A 123 -21.05 0.61 -2.38
N ALA A 124 -20.00 -0.12 -2.75
CA ALA A 124 -19.96 -1.58 -2.81
C ALA A 124 -19.84 -2.26 -1.43
N SER A 125 -19.68 -1.50 -0.33
CA SER A 125 -19.47 -2.06 1.01
C SER A 125 -20.56 -3.05 1.47
N LYS A 126 -21.77 -2.93 0.93
CA LYS A 126 -22.91 -3.82 1.22
C LYS A 126 -22.71 -5.24 0.70
N GLU A 127 -21.91 -5.41 -0.34
CA GLU A 127 -21.62 -6.71 -0.95
C GLU A 127 -20.61 -7.53 -0.13
N TYR A 128 -19.85 -6.86 0.75
CA TYR A 128 -18.79 -7.50 1.54
C TYR A 128 -19.19 -7.77 2.99
N THR A 129 -20.21 -7.08 3.52
CA THR A 129 -20.63 -7.25 4.91
C THR A 129 -22.12 -6.99 5.09
N ALA A 130 -22.81 -7.92 5.74
CA ALA A 130 -24.20 -7.75 6.15
C ALA A 130 -24.36 -6.89 7.41
N CYS A 131 -23.30 -6.76 8.22
CA CYS A 131 -23.32 -6.07 9.52
C CYS A 131 -22.56 -4.74 9.54
N GLY A 132 -22.04 -4.29 8.39
CA GLY A 132 -21.29 -3.03 8.29
C GLY A 132 -19.90 -3.08 8.94
N ALA A 133 -19.31 -4.28 9.07
CA ALA A 133 -17.94 -4.43 9.56
C ALA A 133 -16.92 -3.95 8.52
N VAL A 134 -15.81 -3.38 8.99
CA VAL A 134 -14.66 -3.05 8.14
C VAL A 134 -13.74 -4.28 8.07
N GLY A 135 -13.39 -4.67 6.85
CA GLY A 135 -12.45 -5.74 6.55
C GLY A 135 -11.14 -5.21 5.99
N LEU A 136 -10.08 -6.01 6.15
CA LEU A 136 -8.75 -5.75 5.60
C LEU A 136 -8.33 -6.95 4.76
N ARG A 137 -7.92 -6.72 3.52
CA ARG A 137 -7.34 -7.76 2.66
C ARG A 137 -5.90 -7.39 2.34
N LEU A 138 -4.94 -8.10 2.94
CA LEU A 138 -3.53 -8.03 2.53
C LEU A 138 -3.42 -8.57 1.10
N PHE A 139 -2.75 -7.84 0.22
CA PHE A 139 -2.49 -8.30 -1.14
C PHE A 139 -1.01 -8.26 -1.52
N ASP A 140 -0.19 -7.42 -0.89
CA ASP A 140 1.24 -7.35 -1.16
C ASP A 140 2.05 -6.91 0.06
N VAL A 141 3.32 -7.34 0.11
CA VAL A 141 4.31 -6.92 1.12
C VAL A 141 5.66 -6.67 0.46
N ILE A 142 6.33 -5.59 0.81
CA ILE A 142 7.70 -5.29 0.34
C ILE A 142 8.63 -5.04 1.53
N ASP A 143 9.89 -5.45 1.37
CA ASP A 143 11.01 -5.01 2.19
C ASP A 143 11.90 -4.07 1.37
N ILE A 144 12.18 -2.88 1.89
CA ILE A 144 13.12 -1.92 1.29
C ILE A 144 14.47 -2.10 1.98
N ASN A 145 15.43 -2.69 1.27
CA ASN A 145 16.72 -3.07 1.84
C ASN A 145 17.67 -1.89 2.11
N ASP A 146 17.69 -0.88 1.24
CA ASP A 146 18.50 0.33 1.40
C ASP A 146 17.65 1.60 1.30
N PRO A 147 16.85 1.89 2.35
CA PRO A 147 15.97 3.04 2.34
C PRO A 147 16.77 4.36 2.35
N ALA A 148 17.97 4.38 2.92
CA ALA A 148 18.79 5.59 2.97
C ALA A 148 19.26 6.02 1.57
N ALA A 149 19.67 5.07 0.73
CA ALA A 149 20.06 5.38 -0.65
C ALA A 149 18.89 5.86 -1.51
N LEU A 150 17.66 5.38 -1.26
CA LEU A 150 16.46 5.86 -1.94
C LEU A 150 16.04 7.25 -1.46
N LEU A 151 16.03 7.48 -0.14
CA LEU A 151 15.70 8.78 0.46
C LEU A 151 16.69 9.90 0.10
N ALA A 152 17.91 9.55 -0.33
CA ALA A 152 18.87 10.52 -0.84
C ALA A 152 18.61 10.98 -2.29
N LYS A 153 17.63 10.38 -2.99
CA LYS A 153 17.28 10.71 -4.37
C LYS A 153 16.20 11.81 -4.43
N PRO A 154 16.13 12.58 -5.52
CA PRO A 154 14.99 13.43 -5.82
C PRO A 154 13.67 12.63 -5.86
N ILE A 155 12.57 13.27 -5.46
CA ILE A 155 11.26 12.62 -5.36
C ILE A 155 10.79 12.01 -6.69
N GLU A 156 11.16 12.63 -7.81
CA GLU A 156 10.86 12.14 -9.17
C GLU A 156 11.57 10.83 -9.47
N GLN A 157 12.82 10.68 -9.02
CA GLN A 157 13.57 9.43 -9.18
C GLN A 157 13.02 8.33 -8.28
N ILE A 158 12.56 8.66 -7.08
CA ILE A 158 11.86 7.71 -6.20
C ILE A 158 10.56 7.24 -6.86
N SER A 159 9.79 8.17 -7.42
CA SER A 159 8.56 7.85 -8.15
C SER A 159 8.84 6.97 -9.36
N ALA A 160 9.84 7.31 -10.18
CA ALA A 160 10.23 6.51 -11.33
C ALA A 160 10.74 5.12 -10.93
N TRP A 161 11.52 5.00 -9.86
CA TRP A 161 11.95 3.72 -9.33
C TRP A 161 10.75 2.84 -8.95
N ARG A 162 9.75 3.39 -8.26
CA ARG A 162 8.53 2.67 -7.89
C ARG A 162 7.75 2.19 -9.13
N GLU A 163 7.46 3.08 -10.07
CA GLU A 163 6.62 2.74 -11.25
C GLU A 163 7.31 1.76 -12.21
N ASN A 164 8.65 1.69 -12.21
CA ASN A 164 9.42 0.81 -13.10
C ASN A 164 9.89 -0.49 -12.43
N GLY A 165 9.12 -1.02 -11.47
CA GLY A 165 9.39 -2.33 -10.87
C GLY A 165 10.50 -2.33 -9.81
N GLY A 166 10.84 -1.18 -9.24
CA GLY A 166 11.85 -1.07 -8.19
C GLY A 166 11.46 -1.75 -6.87
N GLN A 167 10.18 -2.00 -6.65
CA GLN A 167 9.65 -2.69 -5.49
C GLN A 167 9.65 -4.22 -5.70
N SER A 168 10.35 -4.93 -4.83
CA SER A 168 10.37 -6.40 -4.84
C SER A 168 9.30 -6.95 -3.90
N PHE A 169 8.19 -7.41 -4.47
CA PHE A 169 7.08 -7.98 -3.71
C PHE A 169 7.41 -9.37 -3.16
N SER A 170 6.96 -9.62 -1.94
CA SER A 170 7.09 -10.92 -1.28
C SER A 170 6.25 -11.94 -2.02
N ARG A 171 6.86 -13.08 -2.36
CA ARG A 171 6.12 -14.18 -2.99
C ARG A 171 5.19 -14.81 -1.95
N ASN A 172 3.96 -15.11 -2.36
CA ASN A 172 3.11 -16.02 -1.60
C ASN A 172 3.80 -17.39 -1.55
N THR A 173 4.41 -17.72 -0.43
CA THR A 173 4.80 -19.10 -0.14
C THR A 173 3.54 -19.82 0.33
N THR A 174 2.91 -20.57 -0.57
CA THR A 174 1.90 -21.58 -0.24
C THR A 174 2.47 -22.64 0.69
#